data_AF-A0AAW1XLK9-F1
#
_entry.id   AF-A0AAW1XLK9-F1
#
_cell.length_a   1.000
_cell.length_b   1.000
_cell.length_c   1.000
_cell.angle_alpha   90.00
_cell.angle_beta   90.00
_cell.angle_gamma   90.00
#
_symmetry.space_group_name_H-M   'P 1'
#
loop_
_entity.id
_entity.type
_entity.pdbx_description
1 polymer ?
#
loop_
_entity_poly.entity_id
_entity_poly.type
_entity_poly.pdbx_seq_one_letter_code
_entity_poly.pdbx_strand_id
1 'polypeptide(L)'
;MAQEKKIVHYSSSQKILLVGEGDFSFAICLAKAFGSASNMVATSLNSREELGVNYSNAMSNLKELEDRGCTVLHGVDVHTMSQHPDLIHRRFDCIIYNFPHAGYLRGFSSSESDDSQILAHKKLVKGYFMSARQMLSICGQIHVTHKTKPPFTEWRIVKLAEEAGLFLLEEKKFYSWDIQAMRTREDLGTAMQVLMLECLAPSNLFHMQCNRELIAISIPKPHCSL
;
A
#
# COMPACT_ATOMS: atom_id res chain seq x y z
N MET A 1 -12.76 -7.58 25.71
CA MET A 1 -12.04 -7.30 24.46
C MET A 1 -12.90 -6.38 23.62
N ALA A 2 -12.34 -5.32 23.03
CA ALA A 2 -13.12 -4.44 22.15
C ALA A 2 -13.61 -5.24 20.92
N GLN A 3 -14.81 -4.92 20.42
CA GLN A 3 -15.37 -5.59 19.24
C GLN A 3 -14.60 -5.19 17.99
N GLU A 4 -14.30 -6.17 17.13
CA GLU A 4 -13.63 -5.95 15.84
C GLU A 4 -14.48 -5.01 14.96
N LYS A 5 -13.89 -3.90 14.54
CA LYS A 5 -14.47 -2.98 13.55
C LYS A 5 -13.81 -3.17 12.19
N LYS A 6 -14.60 -3.07 11.13
CA LYS A 6 -14.16 -3.21 9.74
C LYS A 6 -14.59 -1.99 8.92
N ILE A 7 -13.72 -1.56 8.01
CA ILE A 7 -14.00 -0.52 7.02
C ILE A 7 -13.43 -0.96 5.68
N VAL A 8 -14.29 -1.01 4.64
CA VAL A 8 -13.96 -1.57 3.33
C VAL A 8 -13.41 -3.02 3.48
N HIS A 9 -12.10 -3.22 3.27
CA HIS A 9 -11.41 -4.51 3.41
C HIS A 9 -10.37 -4.51 4.55
N TYR A 10 -10.36 -3.47 5.39
CA TYR A 10 -9.45 -3.35 6.53
C TYR A 10 -10.17 -3.62 7.86
N SER A 11 -9.46 -4.21 8.81
CA SER A 11 -9.95 -4.54 10.14
C SER A 11 -9.08 -3.94 11.25
N SER A 12 -9.73 -3.50 12.31
CA SER A 12 -9.08 -3.05 13.56
C SER A 12 -8.22 -4.10 14.26
N SER A 13 -8.27 -5.36 13.85
CA SER A 13 -7.42 -6.45 14.38
C SER A 13 -6.10 -6.61 13.63
N GLN A 14 -5.98 -6.04 12.42
CA GLN A 14 -4.79 -6.18 11.56
C GLN A 14 -3.66 -5.27 12.00
N LYS A 15 -2.41 -5.70 11.91
CA LYS A 15 -1.25 -4.82 11.95
C LYS A 15 -1.09 -4.15 10.59
N ILE A 16 -1.25 -2.83 10.54
CA ILE A 16 -1.29 -2.07 9.29
C ILE A 16 -0.09 -1.13 9.18
N LEU A 17 0.62 -1.19 8.06
CA LEU A 17 1.63 -0.20 7.68
C LEU A 17 1.07 0.67 6.55
N LEU A 18 1.04 1.98 6.75
CA LEU A 18 0.69 2.97 5.74
C LEU A 18 1.96 3.65 5.22
N VAL A 19 2.18 3.56 3.92
CA VAL A 19 3.42 3.96 3.27
C VAL A 19 3.21 5.21 2.44
N GLY A 20 4.12 6.18 2.59
CA GLY A 20 4.14 7.39 1.78
C GLY A 20 2.91 8.28 1.98
N GLU A 21 2.40 8.37 3.20
CA GLU A 21 1.32 9.30 3.54
C GLU A 21 1.78 10.74 3.26
N GLY A 22 0.97 11.49 2.53
CA GLY A 22 1.13 12.93 2.35
C GLY A 22 0.66 13.66 3.60
N ASP A 23 -0.60 14.07 3.63
CA ASP A 23 -1.18 14.80 4.77
C ASP A 23 -1.72 13.89 5.89
N PHE A 24 -1.48 12.57 5.82
CA PHE A 24 -1.94 11.56 6.81
C PHE A 24 -3.47 11.42 6.94
N SER A 25 -4.24 12.00 6.02
CA SER A 25 -5.70 11.98 6.07
C SER A 25 -6.27 10.56 5.96
N PHE A 26 -5.68 9.71 5.11
CA PHE A 26 -6.11 8.32 4.95
C PHE A 26 -5.89 7.50 6.22
N ALA A 27 -4.69 7.59 6.82
CA ALA A 27 -4.40 7.01 8.12
C ALA A 27 -5.40 7.46 9.20
N ILE A 28 -5.72 8.77 9.26
CA ILE A 28 -6.73 9.28 10.20
C ILE A 28 -8.11 8.68 9.97
N CYS A 29 -8.51 8.50 8.72
CA CYS A 29 -9.82 7.91 8.41
C CYS A 29 -9.93 6.48 8.94
N LEU A 30 -8.91 5.65 8.72
CA LEU A 30 -8.86 4.30 9.29
C LEU A 30 -8.85 4.33 10.82
N ALA A 31 -8.03 5.18 11.42
CA ALA A 31 -7.94 5.33 12.87
C ALA A 31 -9.28 5.73 13.50
N LYS A 32 -10.04 6.64 12.86
CA LYS A 32 -11.39 7.04 13.27
C LYS A 32 -12.38 5.89 13.16
N ALA A 33 -12.36 5.16 12.05
CA ALA A 33 -13.24 4.02 11.83
C ALA A 33 -13.01 2.90 12.85
N PHE A 34 -11.74 2.62 13.17
CA PHE A 34 -11.37 1.64 14.20
C PHE A 34 -11.57 2.18 15.62
N GLY A 35 -11.51 3.50 15.80
CA GLY A 35 -11.54 4.16 17.10
C GLY A 35 -10.21 4.10 17.87
N SER A 36 -9.17 3.52 17.27
CA SER A 36 -7.80 3.44 17.77
C SER A 36 -6.85 3.29 16.59
N ALA A 37 -5.58 3.66 16.78
CA ALA A 37 -4.50 3.44 15.82
C ALA A 37 -3.31 2.67 16.42
N SER A 38 -3.48 2.02 17.58
CA SER A 38 -2.41 1.31 18.29
C SER A 38 -1.71 0.19 17.50
N ASN A 39 -2.39 -0.35 16.50
CA ASN A 39 -1.94 -1.40 15.58
C ASN A 39 -1.49 -0.85 14.21
N MET A 40 -1.40 0.47 14.07
CA MET A 40 -1.04 1.16 12.84
C MET A 40 0.33 1.81 12.95
N VAL A 41 1.08 1.74 11.85
CA VAL A 41 2.29 2.53 11.62
C VAL A 41 2.07 3.35 10.37
N ALA A 42 2.12 4.68 10.47
CA ALA A 42 1.98 5.58 9.33
C ALA A 42 3.32 6.23 9.01
N THR A 43 3.70 6.23 7.74
CA THR A 43 5.04 6.68 7.31
C THR A 43 4.95 7.70 6.18
N SER A 44 5.86 8.66 6.19
CA SER A 44 6.05 9.61 5.08
C SER A 44 7.51 9.61 4.62
N LEU A 45 7.72 9.96 3.35
CA LEU A 45 9.06 10.28 2.85
C LEU A 45 9.52 11.66 3.35
N ASN A 46 8.61 12.64 3.38
CA ASN A 46 8.89 13.98 3.86
C ASN A 46 9.16 14.01 5.37
N SER A 47 9.96 14.99 5.79
CA SER A 47 10.15 15.33 7.20
C SER A 47 8.89 15.96 7.80
N ARG A 48 8.80 15.99 9.14
CA ARG A 48 7.67 16.62 9.83
C ARG A 48 7.54 18.10 9.48
N GLU A 49 8.67 18.77 9.32
CA GLU A 49 8.77 20.19 8.98
C GLU A 49 8.26 20.43 7.54
N GLU A 50 8.70 19.64 6.58
CA GLU A 50 8.24 19.71 5.19
C GLU A 50 6.73 19.48 5.09
N LEU A 51 6.20 18.52 5.85
CA LEU A 51 4.76 18.26 5.90
C LEU A 51 3.97 19.46 6.39
N GLY A 52 4.46 20.14 7.44
CA GLY A 52 3.82 21.35 7.99
C GLY A 52 3.80 22.52 7.02
N VAL A 53 4.75 22.59 6.08
CA VAL A 53 4.82 23.61 5.03
C VAL A 53 3.93 23.23 3.83
N ASN A 54 3.99 21.96 3.41
CA ASN A 54 3.37 21.51 2.15
C ASN A 54 1.89 21.17 2.29
N TYR A 55 1.40 20.87 3.50
CA TYR A 55 0.05 20.38 3.74
C TYR A 55 -0.57 21.07 4.96
N SER A 56 -1.58 21.91 4.72
CA SER A 56 -2.25 22.70 5.77
C SER A 56 -2.83 21.84 6.91
N ASN A 57 -3.24 20.61 6.61
CA ASN A 57 -3.89 19.71 7.56
C ASN A 57 -2.97 18.65 8.17
N ALA A 58 -1.71 18.56 7.71
CA ALA A 58 -0.81 17.49 8.15
C ALA A 58 -0.58 17.53 9.66
N MET A 59 -0.32 18.72 10.23
CA MET A 59 -0.02 18.84 11.65
C MET A 59 -1.20 18.44 12.56
N SER A 60 -2.44 18.78 12.18
CA SER A 60 -3.63 18.34 12.91
C SER A 60 -3.86 16.83 12.79
N ASN A 61 -3.65 16.27 11.59
CA ASN A 61 -3.81 14.83 11.35
C ASN A 61 -2.74 14.02 12.10
N LEU A 62 -1.49 14.47 12.08
CA LEU A 62 -0.38 13.86 12.83
C LEU A 62 -0.68 13.83 14.32
N LYS A 63 -1.08 14.97 14.89
CA LYS A 63 -1.42 15.06 16.31
C LYS A 63 -2.55 14.09 16.67
N GLU A 64 -3.63 14.06 15.87
CA GLU A 64 -4.75 13.16 16.15
C GLU A 64 -4.35 11.68 16.01
N LEU A 65 -3.45 11.31 15.09
CA LEU A 65 -2.93 9.95 14.97
C LEU A 65 -2.11 9.55 16.19
N GLU A 66 -1.20 10.41 16.62
CA GLU A 66 -0.36 10.21 17.81
C GLU A 66 -1.26 10.05 19.06
N ASP A 67 -2.27 10.93 19.23
CA ASP A 67 -3.24 10.86 20.35
C ASP A 67 -4.08 9.56 20.32
N ARG A 68 -4.25 8.93 19.14
CA ARG A 68 -4.93 7.63 18.95
C ARG A 68 -3.99 6.42 19.07
N GLY A 69 -2.71 6.64 19.37
CA GLY A 69 -1.70 5.61 19.57
C GLY A 69 -1.02 5.10 18.30
N CYS A 70 -1.15 5.81 17.17
CA CYS A 70 -0.43 5.46 15.94
C CYS A 70 1.08 5.65 16.14
N THR A 71 1.90 4.74 15.61
CA THR A 71 3.33 5.03 15.43
C THR A 71 3.50 5.83 14.15
N VAL A 72 4.04 7.04 14.21
CA VAL A 72 4.34 7.86 13.04
C VAL A 72 5.84 7.91 12.80
N LEU A 73 6.28 7.63 11.56
CA LEU A 73 7.68 7.70 11.14
C LEU A 73 7.83 8.61 9.91
N HIS A 74 8.94 9.34 9.83
CA HIS A 74 9.25 10.25 8.73
C HIS A 74 10.57 9.83 8.06
N GLY A 75 10.81 10.28 6.83
CA GLY A 75 12.03 9.92 6.10
C GLY A 75 12.10 8.46 5.66
N VAL A 76 10.95 7.77 5.55
CA VAL A 76 10.91 6.35 5.21
C VAL A 76 10.89 6.19 3.69
N ASP A 77 11.99 5.70 3.12
CA ASP A 77 12.08 5.35 1.70
C ASP A 77 11.52 3.94 1.45
N VAL A 78 10.60 3.83 0.50
CA VAL A 78 9.94 2.57 0.13
C VAL A 78 10.92 1.49 -0.35
N HIS A 79 12.08 1.88 -0.91
CA HIS A 79 13.10 0.93 -1.35
C HIS A 79 13.83 0.25 -0.18
N THR A 80 13.88 0.91 0.98
CA THR A 80 14.70 0.49 2.12
C THR A 80 13.89 0.34 3.41
N MET A 81 12.57 0.55 3.40
CA MET A 81 11.72 0.48 4.59
C MET A 81 11.77 -0.85 5.36
N SER A 82 12.08 -1.97 4.69
CA SER A 82 12.33 -3.27 5.31
C SER A 82 13.58 -3.32 6.18
N GLN A 83 14.49 -2.36 6.01
CA GLN A 83 15.74 -2.20 6.76
C GLN A 83 15.65 -1.07 7.79
N HIS A 84 14.56 -0.30 7.81
CA HIS A 84 14.40 0.82 8.72
C HIS A 84 14.44 0.32 10.18
N PRO A 85 15.22 0.95 11.10
CA PRO A 85 15.42 0.45 12.46
C PRO A 85 14.12 0.16 13.21
N ASP A 86 13.11 1.03 13.09
CA ASP A 86 11.82 0.85 13.75
C ASP A 86 10.89 -0.18 13.08
N LEU A 87 11.20 -0.63 11.86
CA LEU A 87 10.36 -1.50 11.04
C LEU A 87 10.95 -2.89 10.80
N ILE A 88 12.28 -3.05 10.83
CA ILE A 88 13.00 -4.28 10.43
C ILE A 88 12.54 -5.54 11.19
N HIS A 89 12.12 -5.36 12.45
CA HIS A 89 11.61 -6.45 13.31
C HIS A 89 10.08 -6.55 13.34
N ARG A 90 9.36 -5.71 12.59
CA ARG A 90 7.89 -5.74 12.53
C ARG A 90 7.42 -6.58 11.34
N ARG A 91 6.23 -7.16 11.49
CA ARG A 91 5.49 -7.84 10.43
C ARG A 91 4.06 -7.33 10.40
N PHE A 92 3.51 -7.19 9.20
CA PHE A 92 2.23 -6.54 8.95
C PHE A 92 1.28 -7.45 8.20
N ASP A 93 0.01 -7.41 8.62
CA ASP A 93 -1.07 -8.14 7.96
C ASP A 93 -1.55 -7.38 6.72
N CYS A 94 -1.36 -6.06 6.70
CA CYS A 94 -1.64 -5.23 5.54
C CYS A 94 -0.59 -4.11 5.40
N ILE A 95 0.00 -3.97 4.22
CA ILE A 95 0.90 -2.85 3.87
C ILE A 95 0.23 -2.08 2.73
N ILE A 96 -0.07 -0.81 2.96
CA ILE A 96 -0.89 0.02 2.07
C ILE A 96 -0.02 1.13 1.49
N TYR A 97 -0.01 1.26 0.17
CA TYR A 97 0.57 2.40 -0.53
C TYR A 97 -0.42 2.99 -1.53
N ASN A 98 -0.92 4.17 -1.21
CA ASN A 98 -1.91 4.86 -2.02
C ASN A 98 -1.21 5.80 -3.01
N PHE A 99 -1.55 5.68 -4.30
CA PHE A 99 -1.05 6.53 -5.37
C PHE A 99 0.48 6.74 -5.36
N PRO A 100 1.27 5.67 -5.51
CA PRO A 100 2.72 5.80 -5.57
C PRO A 100 3.15 6.84 -6.62
N HIS A 101 4.02 7.77 -6.27
CA HIS A 101 4.49 8.80 -7.21
C HIS A 101 5.97 9.11 -6.95
N ALA A 102 6.79 9.12 -8.01
CA ALA A 102 8.25 9.26 -7.89
C ALA A 102 8.72 10.72 -7.78
N GLY A 103 7.78 11.66 -7.73
CA GLY A 103 8.03 13.08 -7.98
C GLY A 103 8.31 13.35 -9.45
N TYR A 104 8.24 14.61 -9.87
CA TYR A 104 8.52 15.00 -11.24
C TYR A 104 10.04 15.16 -11.46
N LEU A 105 10.63 14.32 -12.32
CA LEU A 105 12.09 14.28 -12.54
C LEU A 105 12.68 15.60 -13.06
N ARG A 106 11.89 16.37 -13.82
CA ARG A 106 12.29 17.64 -14.47
C ARG A 106 11.38 18.79 -14.03
N GLY A 107 10.78 18.69 -12.85
CA GLY A 107 9.88 19.71 -12.31
C GLY A 107 8.71 20.01 -13.25
N PHE A 108 8.43 21.29 -13.50
CA PHE A 108 7.31 21.76 -14.33
C PHE A 108 7.35 21.29 -15.79
N SER A 109 8.47 20.76 -16.27
CA SER A 109 8.61 20.24 -17.64
C SER A 109 8.37 18.74 -17.75
N SER A 110 8.08 18.05 -16.65
CA SER A 110 7.74 16.63 -16.69
C SER A 110 6.26 16.40 -16.92
N SER A 111 5.94 15.42 -17.77
CA SER A 111 4.60 14.88 -17.94
C SER A 111 4.52 13.47 -17.37
N GLU A 112 3.36 13.12 -16.81
CA GLU A 112 2.99 11.75 -16.42
C GLU A 112 3.04 10.76 -17.61
N SER A 113 3.03 11.27 -18.84
CA SER A 113 3.15 10.49 -20.07
C SER A 113 4.58 10.34 -20.59
N ASP A 114 5.58 10.99 -19.98
CA ASP A 114 6.97 10.89 -20.44
C ASP A 114 7.54 9.52 -20.10
N ASP A 115 8.20 8.87 -21.06
CA ASP A 115 8.78 7.52 -20.85
C ASP A 115 9.75 7.46 -19.66
N SER A 116 10.58 8.50 -19.48
CA SER A 116 11.49 8.58 -18.33
C SER A 116 10.76 8.71 -17.00
N GLN A 117 9.63 9.42 -16.99
CA GLN A 117 8.80 9.63 -15.82
C GLN A 117 8.08 8.32 -15.46
N ILE A 118 7.45 7.67 -16.45
CA ILE A 118 6.85 6.33 -16.31
C ILE A 118 7.88 5.32 -15.78
N LEU A 119 9.11 5.33 -16.31
CA LEU A 119 10.16 4.43 -15.83
C LEU A 119 10.51 4.68 -14.35
N ALA A 120 10.59 5.94 -13.91
CA ALA A 120 10.84 6.27 -12.51
C ALA A 120 9.71 5.80 -11.59
N HIS A 121 8.45 5.97 -12.01
CA HIS A 121 7.29 5.44 -11.30
C HIS A 121 7.32 3.91 -11.16
N LYS A 122 7.65 3.21 -12.25
CA LYS A 122 7.78 1.75 -12.24
C LYS A 122 8.90 1.28 -11.32
N LYS A 123 10.03 2.00 -11.30
CA LYS A 123 11.15 1.71 -10.39
C LYS A 123 10.71 1.87 -8.92
N LEU A 124 10.03 2.96 -8.59
CA LEU A 124 9.49 3.23 -7.26
C LEU A 124 8.56 2.10 -6.80
N VAL A 125 7.56 1.76 -7.62
CA VAL A 125 6.56 0.72 -7.30
C VAL A 125 7.22 -0.65 -7.13
N LYS A 126 8.16 -1.01 -8.01
CA LYS A 126 8.91 -2.27 -7.89
C LYS A 126 9.75 -2.32 -6.61
N GLY A 127 10.43 -1.22 -6.27
CA GLY A 127 11.17 -1.09 -5.02
C GLY A 127 10.29 -1.26 -3.79
N TYR A 128 9.12 -0.61 -3.78
CA TYR A 128 8.10 -0.79 -2.76
C TYR A 128 7.70 -2.26 -2.62
N PHE A 129 7.35 -2.96 -3.71
CA PHE A 129 6.95 -4.36 -3.66
C PHE A 129 8.04 -5.26 -3.09
N MET A 130 9.29 -5.08 -3.52
CA MET A 130 10.42 -5.86 -3.03
C MET A 130 10.66 -5.68 -1.53
N SER A 131 10.49 -4.46 -1.01
CA SER A 131 10.65 -4.14 0.40
C SER A 131 9.45 -4.61 1.23
N ALA A 132 8.23 -4.30 0.80
CA ALA A 132 6.98 -4.68 1.48
C ALA A 132 6.85 -6.18 1.65
N ARG A 133 7.20 -6.98 0.63
CA ARG A 133 7.16 -8.44 0.68
C ARG A 133 7.95 -9.02 1.86
N GLN A 134 9.06 -8.40 2.24
CA GLN A 134 9.92 -8.86 3.34
C GLN A 134 9.31 -8.57 4.73
N MET A 135 8.27 -7.74 4.77
CA MET A 135 7.64 -7.23 5.98
C MET A 135 6.25 -7.83 6.22
N LEU A 136 5.80 -8.75 5.36
CA LEU A 136 4.49 -9.40 5.50
C LEU A 136 4.48 -10.43 6.63
N SER A 137 3.39 -10.45 7.41
CA SER A 137 3.04 -11.57 8.27
C SER A 137 2.62 -12.79 7.44
N ILE A 138 2.38 -13.92 8.12
CA ILE A 138 1.79 -15.09 7.48
C ILE A 138 0.40 -14.69 6.96
N CYS A 139 0.15 -14.91 5.66
CA CYS A 139 -1.07 -14.47 4.95
C CYS A 139 -1.28 -12.95 4.89
N GLY A 140 -0.22 -12.16 5.12
CA GLY A 140 -0.28 -10.71 4.97
C GLY A 140 -0.45 -10.28 3.51
N GLN A 141 -1.04 -9.09 3.31
CA GLN A 141 -1.37 -8.56 1.99
C GLN A 141 -0.72 -7.20 1.74
N ILE A 142 -0.37 -6.93 0.48
CA ILE A 142 0.09 -5.63 0.00
C ILE A 142 -1.04 -5.01 -0.80
N HIS A 143 -1.44 -3.80 -0.43
CA HIS A 143 -2.52 -3.05 -1.07
C HIS A 143 -1.91 -1.86 -1.79
N VAL A 144 -2.17 -1.74 -3.09
CA VAL A 144 -1.80 -0.57 -3.87
C VAL A 144 -3.03 0.03 -4.51
N THR A 145 -3.24 1.32 -4.24
CA THR A 145 -4.31 2.09 -4.90
C THR A 145 -3.71 2.83 -6.09
N HIS A 146 -4.29 2.66 -7.27
CA HIS A 146 -3.77 3.24 -8.49
C HIS A 146 -4.86 3.70 -9.47
N LYS A 147 -4.51 4.68 -10.30
CA LYS A 147 -5.37 5.18 -11.39
C LYS A 147 -5.40 4.16 -12.54
N THR A 148 -6.56 4.02 -13.18
CA THR A 148 -6.80 2.96 -14.19
C THR A 148 -6.94 3.48 -15.62
N LYS A 149 -6.69 4.78 -15.83
CA LYS A 149 -6.74 5.42 -17.16
C LYS A 149 -5.32 5.77 -17.63
N PRO A 150 -5.08 5.90 -18.95
CA PRO A 150 -3.81 6.41 -19.45
C PRO A 150 -3.46 7.80 -18.87
N PRO A 151 -2.17 8.11 -18.66
CA PRO A 151 -0.99 7.27 -18.93
C PRO A 151 -0.69 6.23 -17.84
N PHE A 152 -1.42 6.25 -16.72
CA PHE A 152 -1.17 5.41 -15.54
C PHE A 152 -1.23 3.90 -15.84
N THR A 153 -2.01 3.48 -16.83
CA THR A 153 -2.05 2.07 -17.28
C THR A 153 -0.70 1.54 -17.76
N GLU A 154 0.19 2.41 -18.28
CA GLU A 154 1.52 2.02 -18.78
C GLU A 154 2.50 1.58 -17.69
N TRP A 155 2.16 1.87 -16.43
CA TRP A 155 2.96 1.46 -15.30
C TRP A 155 2.92 -0.05 -15.11
N ARG A 156 1.82 -0.70 -15.54
CA ARG A 156 1.60 -2.17 -15.48
C ARG A 156 1.88 -2.72 -14.07
N ILE A 157 1.23 -2.15 -13.06
CA ILE A 157 1.44 -2.44 -11.62
C ILE A 157 1.44 -3.94 -11.32
N VAL A 158 0.48 -4.70 -11.88
CA VAL A 158 0.40 -6.16 -11.66
C VAL A 158 1.65 -6.87 -12.16
N LYS A 159 2.16 -6.52 -13.34
CA LYS A 159 3.41 -7.08 -13.87
C LYS A 159 4.61 -6.76 -12.97
N LEU A 160 4.67 -5.55 -12.40
CA LEU A 160 5.74 -5.20 -11.45
C LEU A 160 5.65 -6.03 -10.16
N ALA A 161 4.44 -6.33 -9.69
CA ALA A 161 4.21 -7.19 -8.55
C ALA A 161 4.67 -8.64 -8.84
N GLU A 162 4.32 -9.19 -10.00
CA GLU A 162 4.78 -10.51 -10.46
C GLU A 162 6.30 -10.59 -10.53
N GLU A 163 6.96 -9.58 -11.10
CA GLU A 163 8.43 -9.49 -11.13
C GLU A 163 9.05 -9.38 -9.73
N ALA A 164 8.29 -8.91 -8.74
CA ALA A 164 8.68 -8.87 -7.34
C ALA A 164 8.25 -10.13 -6.57
N GLY A 165 7.76 -11.18 -7.24
CA GLY A 165 7.35 -12.45 -6.64
C GLY A 165 6.05 -12.38 -5.84
N LEU A 166 5.19 -11.42 -6.16
CA LEU A 166 3.83 -11.28 -5.63
C LEU A 166 2.84 -11.68 -6.72
N PHE A 167 1.62 -12.03 -6.33
CA PHE A 167 0.53 -12.26 -7.29
C PHE A 167 -0.71 -11.48 -6.89
N LEU A 168 -1.53 -11.17 -7.90
CA LEU A 168 -2.80 -10.50 -7.70
C LEU A 168 -3.82 -11.48 -7.13
N LEU A 169 -4.30 -11.18 -5.93
CA LEU A 169 -5.39 -11.91 -5.29
C LEU A 169 -6.75 -11.36 -5.71
N GLU A 170 -6.90 -10.04 -5.62
CA GLU A 170 -8.17 -9.37 -5.86
C GLU A 170 -7.94 -7.95 -6.37
N GLU A 171 -8.78 -7.53 -7.31
CA GLU A 171 -8.88 -6.15 -7.78
C GLU A 171 -10.26 -5.60 -7.43
N LYS A 172 -10.31 -4.50 -6.67
CA LYS A 172 -11.56 -3.81 -6.35
C LYS A 172 -11.56 -2.41 -6.90
N LYS A 173 -12.70 -2.01 -7.48
CA LYS A 173 -12.95 -0.60 -7.74
C LYS A 173 -12.92 0.15 -6.42
N PHE A 174 -12.22 1.27 -6.42
CA PHE A 174 -12.12 2.15 -5.28
C PHE A 174 -12.49 3.55 -5.72
N TYR A 175 -13.27 4.23 -4.91
CA TYR A 175 -13.70 5.59 -5.18
C TYR A 175 -13.29 6.51 -4.04
N SER A 176 -12.99 7.76 -4.37
CA SER A 176 -12.61 8.78 -3.37
C SER A 176 -13.70 9.08 -2.34
N TRP A 177 -14.95 8.63 -2.55
CA TRP A 177 -16.00 8.69 -1.54
C TRP A 177 -16.00 7.50 -0.57
N ASP A 178 -15.39 6.36 -0.92
CA ASP A 178 -15.32 5.17 -0.06
C ASP A 178 -14.50 5.46 1.20
N ILE A 179 -13.55 6.38 1.08
CA ILE A 179 -12.79 6.97 2.18
C ILE A 179 -12.78 8.47 1.95
N GLN A 180 -13.68 9.20 2.63
CA GLN A 180 -13.84 10.66 2.49
C GLN A 180 -12.53 11.46 2.64
N ALA A 181 -11.51 10.86 3.26
CA ALA A 181 -10.18 11.44 3.42
C ALA A 181 -9.33 11.49 2.13
N MET A 182 -9.60 10.68 1.10
CA MET A 182 -8.79 10.66 -0.13
C MET A 182 -9.16 11.77 -1.15
N ARG A 183 -9.72 12.88 -0.68
CA ARG A 183 -10.10 14.02 -1.52
C ARG A 183 -8.88 14.90 -1.84
N THR A 184 -8.13 14.56 -2.88
CA THR A 184 -7.33 15.57 -3.59
C THR A 184 -8.20 16.23 -4.67
N ARG A 185 -7.91 17.49 -5.06
CA ARG A 185 -8.67 18.19 -6.12
C ARG A 185 -8.51 17.52 -7.49
N GLU A 186 -7.51 16.67 -7.67
CA GLU A 186 -7.14 16.02 -8.94
C GLU A 186 -7.77 14.63 -9.12
N ASP A 187 -8.36 14.04 -8.07
CA ASP A 187 -8.88 12.66 -8.07
C ASP A 187 -10.41 12.56 -8.14
N LEU A 188 -11.11 13.70 -8.29
CA LEU A 188 -12.57 13.73 -8.44
C LEU A 188 -12.99 13.19 -9.82
N GLY A 189 -13.62 12.00 -9.84
CA GLY A 189 -14.17 11.39 -11.06
C GLY A 189 -13.22 10.47 -11.83
N THR A 190 -12.01 10.22 -11.31
CA THR A 190 -11.06 9.26 -11.91
C THR A 190 -11.37 7.84 -11.45
N ALA A 191 -11.42 6.89 -12.38
CA ALA A 191 -11.56 5.48 -12.04
C ALA A 191 -10.27 4.99 -11.37
N MET A 192 -10.42 4.34 -10.22
CA MET A 192 -9.30 3.82 -9.44
C MET A 192 -9.59 2.38 -9.03
N GLN A 193 -8.51 1.68 -8.68
CA GLN A 193 -8.59 0.34 -8.15
C GLN A 193 -7.61 0.16 -6.99
N VAL A 194 -8.02 -0.68 -6.04
CA VAL A 194 -7.12 -1.26 -5.04
C VAL A 194 -6.75 -2.65 -5.52
N LEU A 195 -5.46 -2.86 -5.72
CA LEU A 195 -4.87 -4.17 -6.01
C LEU A 195 -4.42 -4.79 -4.70
N MET A 196 -4.99 -5.93 -4.35
CA MET A 196 -4.60 -6.74 -3.20
C MET A 196 -3.68 -7.85 -3.69
N LEU A 197 -2.46 -7.86 -3.15
CA LEU A 197 -1.38 -8.74 -3.57
C LEU A 197 -0.91 -9.58 -2.39
N GLU A 198 -0.50 -10.82 -2.64
CA GLU A 198 0.08 -11.68 -1.61
C GLU A 198 1.32 -12.44 -2.12
N CYS A 199 2.07 -13.04 -1.20
CA CYS A 199 3.26 -13.84 -1.52
C CYS A 199 2.88 -15.33 -1.60
N LEU A 200 3.52 -16.07 -2.52
CA LEU A 200 3.38 -17.53 -2.54
C LEU A 200 3.98 -18.10 -1.25
N ALA A 201 3.19 -18.88 -0.51
CA ALA A 201 3.74 -19.68 0.58
C ALA A 201 4.74 -20.70 -0.01
N PRO A 202 5.92 -20.91 0.60
CA PRO A 202 6.78 -22.01 0.18
C PRO A 202 6.01 -23.32 0.25
N SER A 203 6.25 -24.19 -0.72
CA SER A 203 5.52 -25.43 -1.05
C SER A 203 5.41 -26.47 0.08
N ASN A 204 5.92 -26.19 1.28
CA ASN A 204 5.76 -27.05 2.46
C ASN A 204 4.72 -26.50 3.47
N LEU A 205 4.05 -25.39 3.17
CA LEU A 205 3.03 -24.74 3.99
C LEU A 205 1.61 -24.81 3.39
N PHE A 206 1.36 -25.75 2.46
CA PHE A 206 0.04 -25.96 1.82
C PHE A 206 -1.12 -26.18 2.80
N HIS A 207 -0.85 -26.44 4.08
CA HIS A 207 -1.88 -26.62 5.10
C HIS A 207 -2.35 -25.35 5.80
N MET A 208 -1.75 -24.18 5.51
CA MET A 208 -2.24 -22.87 5.95
C MET A 208 -2.66 -22.03 4.74
N GLN A 209 -3.54 -22.58 3.90
CA GLN A 209 -4.39 -21.73 3.07
C GLN A 209 -5.34 -21.01 4.04
N CYS A 210 -5.11 -19.71 4.20
CA CYS A 210 -5.99 -18.82 4.93
C CYS A 210 -7.42 -19.10 4.45
N ASN A 211 -8.29 -19.55 5.34
CA ASN A 211 -9.63 -20.10 5.13
C ASN A 211 -10.48 -19.30 4.11
N ARG A 212 -10.20 -19.47 2.82
CA ARG A 212 -10.84 -18.80 1.68
C ARG A 212 -10.84 -19.82 0.56
N GLU A 213 -12.04 -20.17 0.10
CA GLU A 213 -12.30 -21.19 -0.91
C GLU A 213 -11.40 -20.99 -2.14
N LEU A 214 -10.31 -21.75 -2.21
CA LEU A 214 -9.46 -21.79 -3.40
C LEU A 214 -10.13 -22.72 -4.40
N ILE A 215 -10.66 -22.14 -5.47
CA ILE A 215 -10.90 -22.83 -6.73
C ILE A 215 -9.53 -23.36 -7.17
N ALA A 216 -9.32 -24.66 -6.98
CA ALA A 216 -8.12 -25.34 -7.43
C ALA A 216 -8.06 -25.28 -8.97
N ILE A 217 -7.29 -24.34 -9.51
CA ILE A 217 -6.83 -24.43 -10.89
C ILE A 217 -5.79 -25.54 -10.91
N SER A 218 -6.23 -26.74 -11.23
CA SER A 218 -5.38 -27.89 -11.47
C SER A 218 -4.48 -27.57 -12.67
N ILE A 219 -3.21 -27.27 -12.42
CA ILE A 219 -2.20 -27.17 -13.48
C ILE A 219 -1.92 -28.61 -13.95
N PRO A 220 -2.16 -28.97 -15.21
CA PRO A 220 -1.87 -30.31 -15.69
C PRO A 220 -0.37 -30.59 -15.59
N LYS A 221 -0.01 -31.70 -14.93
CA LYS A 221 1.37 -32.18 -14.87
C LYS A 221 1.90 -32.39 -16.30
N PRO A 222 3.13 -31.99 -16.62
CA PRO A 222 3.73 -32.35 -17.89
C PRO A 222 3.87 -33.88 -17.95
N HIS A 223 3.31 -34.47 -19.00
CA HIS A 223 3.56 -35.87 -19.33
C HIS A 223 5.05 -36.03 -19.68
N CYS A 224 5.82 -36.61 -18.76
CA CYS A 224 7.09 -37.25 -19.12
C CYS A 224 6.76 -38.59 -19.74
N SER A 225 6.92 -38.68 -21.05
CA SER A 225 6.96 -39.94 -21.80
C SER A 225 8.35 -40.56 -21.60
N LEU A 226 8.39 -41.78 -21.07
CA LEU A 226 9.47 -42.74 -21.30
C LEU A 226 8.84 -43.99 -21.90
#